data_AF-A0A0G9H4X4-F1
#
_entry.id   AF-A0A0G9H4X4-F1
#
_cell.length_a   1.000
_cell.length_b   1.000
_cell.length_c   1.000
_cell.angle_alpha   90.00
_cell.angle_beta   90.00
_cell.angle_gamma   90.00
#
_symmetry.space_group_name_H-M   'P 1'
#
loop_
_entity.id
_entity.type
_entity.pdbx_description
1 polymer ?
#
loop_
_entity_poly.entity_id
_entity_poly.type
_entity_poly.pdbx_seq_one_letter_code
_entity_poly.pdbx_strand_id
1 'polypeptide(L)' 'MKPNRLRLERSLDELDIEVSSLLQAHPSATEFWPRFAELADELMQRSDPLDQDWLTARIGAMLSTHGVQGCYPMF' A
#
# COMPACT_ATOMS: atom_id res chain seq x y z
N MET A 1 -11.00 -20.63 1.66
CA MET A 1 -10.35 -19.43 1.12
C MET A 1 -11.43 -18.52 0.57
N LYS A 2 -11.55 -17.28 1.06
CA LYS A 2 -12.52 -16.32 0.51
C LYS A 2 -12.00 -15.87 -0.87
N PRO A 3 -12.82 -15.92 -1.94
CA PRO A 3 -12.40 -15.52 -3.29
C PRO A 3 -11.94 -14.05 -3.38
N ASN A 4 -12.24 -13.23 -2.36
CA ASN A 4 -11.79 -11.84 -2.29
C ASN A 4 -10.30 -11.70 -1.94
N ARG A 5 -9.69 -12.66 -1.21
CA ARG A 5 -8.28 -12.58 -0.82
C ARG A 5 -7.32 -12.69 -2.00
N LEU A 6 -7.58 -13.60 -2.94
CA LEU A 6 -6.73 -13.73 -4.14
C LEU A 6 -6.76 -12.46 -5.01
N ARG A 7 -7.90 -11.75 -5.06
CA ARG A 7 -7.99 -10.45 -5.76
C ARG A 7 -7.20 -9.37 -5.03
N LEU A 8 -7.36 -9.30 -3.71
CA LEU A 8 -6.60 -8.41 -2.84
C LEU A 8 -5.09 -8.64 -2.90
N GLU A 9 -4.66 -9.91 -2.91
CA GLU A 9 -3.25 -10.28 -3.06
C GLU A 9 -2.69 -9.80 -4.40
N ARG A 10 -3.44 -9.92 -5.50
CA ARG A 10 -3.01 -9.36 -6.79
C ARG A 10 -2.96 -7.84 -6.78
N SER A 11 -3.96 -7.17 -6.20
CA SER A 11 -3.95 -5.71 -6.10
C SER A 11 -2.83 -5.18 -5.21
N LEU A 12 -2.40 -5.95 -4.21
CA LEU A 12 -1.21 -5.65 -3.41
C LEU A 12 0.09 -5.88 -4.17
N ASP A 13 0.16 -6.92 -5.00
CA ASP A 13 1.32 -7.15 -5.88
C ASP A 13 1.47 -6.02 -6.91
N GLU A 14 0.35 -5.54 -7.46
CA GLU A 14 0.31 -4.34 -8.30
C GLU A 14 0.76 -3.10 -7.53
N LEU A 15 0.28 -2.91 -6.30
CA LEU A 15 0.69 -1.80 -5.44
C LEU A 15 2.20 -1.84 -5.12
N ASP A 16 2.78 -3.03 -4.93
CA ASP A 16 4.21 -3.19 -4.66
C ASP A 16 5.08 -2.74 -5.85
N ILE A 17 4.66 -3.11 -7.06
CA ILE A 17 5.32 -2.69 -8.31
C ILE A 17 5.19 -1.17 -8.50
N GLU A 18 4.02 -0.62 -8.22
CA GLU A 18 3.80 0.83 -8.28
C GLU A 18 4.63 1.57 -7.24
N VAL A 19 4.68 1.10 -5.99
CA VAL A 19 5.51 1.68 -4.92
C VAL A 19 6.98 1.69 -5.30
N SER A 20 7.49 0.60 -5.86
CA SER A 20 8.86 0.53 -6.35
C SER A 20 9.14 1.57 -7.43
N SER A 21 8.21 1.73 -8.37
CA SER A 21 8.32 2.73 -9.44
C SER A 21 8.21 4.16 -8.90
N LEU A 22 7.34 4.37 -7.91
CA LEU A 22 7.09 5.65 -7.26
C LEU A 22 8.27 6.09 -6.42
N LEU A 23 8.94 5.16 -5.72
CA LEU A 23 10.19 5.42 -5.00
C LEU A 23 11.34 5.76 -5.95
N GLN A 24 11.40 5.15 -7.14
CA GLN A 24 12.38 5.51 -8.17
C GLN A 24 12.13 6.89 -8.77
N ALA A 25 10.86 7.24 -9.04
CA ALA A 25 10.47 8.53 -9.59
C ALA A 25 10.55 9.67 -8.55
N HIS A 26 10.21 9.37 -7.30
CA HIS A 26 10.12 10.31 -6.19
C HIS A 26 10.82 9.74 -4.94
N PRO A 27 12.16 9.83 -4.88
CA PRO A 27 12.92 9.37 -3.72
C PRO A 27 12.65 10.20 -2.45
N SER A 28 12.02 11.38 -2.61
CA SER A 28 11.60 12.23 -1.50
C SER A 28 10.36 11.67 -0.83
N ALA A 29 10.45 11.33 0.46
CA ALA A 29 9.32 10.88 1.26
C ALA A 29 8.11 11.84 1.19
N THR A 30 8.36 13.15 1.11
CA THR A 30 7.32 14.20 1.03
C THR A 30 6.49 14.14 -0.25
N GLU A 31 7.06 13.63 -1.35
CA GLU A 31 6.36 13.46 -2.63
C GLU A 31 5.78 12.04 -2.76
N PHE A 32 6.46 11.05 -2.17
CA PHE A 32 6.03 9.65 -2.15
C PHE A 32 4.75 9.44 -1.34
N TRP A 33 4.70 9.92 -0.09
CA TRP A 33 3.59 9.67 0.84
C TRP A 33 2.21 10.10 0.34
N PRO A 34 2.00 11.32 -0.20
CA PRO A 34 0.67 11.71 -0.69
C PRO A 34 0.21 10.85 -1.86
N ARG A 35 1.11 10.47 -2.77
CA ARG A 35 0.79 9.59 -3.91
C ARG A 35 0.49 8.16 -3.46
N PHE A 36 1.28 7.66 -2.52
CA PHE A 36 1.05 6.35 -1.92
C PHE A 36 -0.29 6.30 -1.18
N ALA A 37 -0.64 7.37 -0.44
CA ALA A 37 -1.91 7.48 0.27
C ALA A 37 -3.10 7.43 -0.71
N GLU A 38 -3.05 8.14 -1.85
CA GLU A 38 -4.09 8.05 -2.88
C GLU A 38 -4.32 6.60 -3.37
N LEU A 39 -3.23 5.88 -3.69
CA LEU A 39 -3.30 4.48 -4.13
C LEU A 39 -3.82 3.55 -3.02
N ALA A 40 -3.39 3.77 -1.79
CA ALA A 40 -3.83 2.99 -0.63
C ALA A 40 -5.31 3.24 -0.32
N ASP A 41 -5.78 4.48 -0.39
CA ASP A 41 -7.19 4.85 -0.21
C ASP A 41 -8.08 4.20 -1.28
N GLU A 42 -7.67 4.22 -2.55
CA GLU A 42 -8.39 3.51 -3.61
C GLU A 42 -8.47 2.01 -3.34
N LEU A 43 -7.39 1.41 -2.86
CA LEU A 43 -7.36 0.00 -2.48
C LEU A 43 -8.27 -0.28 -1.28
N MET A 44 -8.26 0.59 -0.26
CA MET A 44 -9.10 0.46 0.94
C MET A 44 -10.59 0.66 0.64
N GLN A 45 -10.96 1.55 -0.28
CA GLN A 45 -12.35 1.73 -0.74
C GLN A 45 -12.87 0.52 -1.50
N ARG A 46 -11.99 -0.20 -2.20
CA ARG A 46 -12.33 -1.43 -2.94
C ARG A 46 -12.31 -2.68 -2.06
N SER A 47 -11.71 -2.57 -0.87
CA SER A 47 -11.56 -3.67 0.08
C SER A 47 -12.76 -3.75 1.03
N ASP A 48 -13.14 -4.96 1.43
CA ASP A 48 -14.07 -5.14 2.54
C ASP A 48 -13.46 -4.59 3.84
N PRO A 49 -14.25 -3.95 4.71
CA PRO A 49 -13.77 -3.44 6.00
C PRO A 49 -13.18 -4.54 6.91
N LEU A 50 -13.58 -5.80 6.69
CA LEU A 50 -13.03 -6.96 7.42
C LEU A 50 -11.60 -7.33 6.98
N ASP A 51 -11.19 -6.93 5.78
CA ASP A 51 -9.86 -7.20 5.22
C ASP A 51 -8.94 -5.96 5.32
N GLN A 52 -9.43 -4.81 5.78
CA GLN A 52 -8.64 -3.58 5.96
C GLN A 52 -7.49 -3.76 6.96
N ASP A 53 -7.71 -4.41 8.10
CA ASP A 53 -6.66 -4.65 9.10
C ASP A 53 -5.51 -5.50 8.52
N TRP A 54 -5.87 -6.53 7.75
CA TRP A 54 -4.92 -7.37 7.01
C TRP A 54 -4.19 -6.57 5.92
N LEU A 55 -4.90 -5.70 5.20
CA LEU A 55 -4.34 -4.84 4.16
C LEU A 55 -3.30 -3.87 4.75
N THR A 56 -3.63 -3.20 5.85
CA THR A 56 -2.74 -2.27 6.55
C THR A 56 -1.48 -2.97 7.07
N ALA A 57 -1.63 -4.15 7.67
CA ALA A 57 -0.50 -4.95 8.12
C ALA A 57 0.43 -5.36 6.95
N ARG A 58 -0.17 -5.72 5.81
CA ARG A 58 0.59 -6.14 4.62
C ARG A 58 1.29 -4.97 3.94
N ILE A 59 0.62 -3.82 3.85
CA ILE A 59 1.20 -2.55 3.37
C ILE A 59 2.37 -2.13 4.26
N GLY A 60 2.23 -2.21 5.59
CA GLY A 60 3.32 -1.89 6.52
C GLY A 60 4.54 -2.79 6.33
N ALA A 61 4.32 -4.11 6.13
CA ALA A 61 5.39 -5.05 5.84
C ALA A 61 6.07 -4.79 4.48
N MET A 62 5.29 -4.40 3.47
CA MET A 62 5.77 -4.03 2.13
C MET A 62 6.67 -2.79 2.20
N LEU A 63 6.18 -1.70 2.81
CA LEU A 63 6.95 -0.46 2.98
C LEU A 63 8.24 -0.67 3.78
N SER A 64 8.19 -1.53 4.80
CA SER A 64 9.37 -1.94 5.56
C SER A 64 10.41 -2.66 4.68
N THR A 65 9.95 -3.46 3.70
CA THR A 65 10.82 -4.18 2.76
C THR A 65 11.51 -3.21 1.78
N HIS A 66 10.79 -2.16 1.37
CA HIS A 66 11.32 -1.08 0.52
C HIS A 66 12.23 -0.08 1.26
N GLY A 67 12.47 -0.27 2.56
CA GLY A 67 13.28 0.63 3.36
C GLY A 67 12.61 1.98 3.65
N VAL A 68 11.30 2.10 3.39
CA VAL A 68 10.51 3.29 3.70
C VAL A 68 10.24 3.29 5.21
N GLN A 69 11.22 3.76 5.98
CA GLN A 69 11.07 4.01 7.40
C GLN A 69 10.46 5.40 7.60
N GLY A 70 9.13 5.44 7.60
CA GLY A 70 8.39 6.65 7.92
C GLY A 70 7.10 6.27 8.63
N CYS A 71 6.80 6.96 9.72
CA CYS A 71 5.50 6.86 10.36
C CYS A 71 4.46 7.26 9.30
N TYR A 72 3.60 6.34 8.88
CA TYR A 72 2.45 6.64 8.01
C TYR A 72 1.72 7.81 8.69
N PRO A 73 1.63 8.99 8.06
CA PRO A 73 0.87 10.08 8.66
C PRO A 73 -0.59 9.63 8.65
N MET A 74 -1.09 9.21 9.81
CA MET A 74 -2.54 9.17 10.04
C MET A 74 -3.02 10.61 9.87
N PHE A 75 -3.68 10.88 8.74
CA PHE A 75 -4.50 12.08 8.57
C PHE A 75 -5.82 11.89 9.31
#